data_AF-A0A7C3R329-F1
#
_entry.id   AF-A0A7C3R329-F1
#
_cell.length_a   1.000
_cell.length_b   1.000
_cell.length_c   1.000
_cell.angle_alpha   90.00
_cell.angle_beta   90.00
_cell.angle_gamma   90.00
#
_symmetry.space_group_name_H-M   'P 1'
#
loop_
_entity.id
_entity.type
_entity.pdbx_description
1 polymer ?
#
loop_
_entity_poly.entity_id
_entity_poly.type
_entity_poly.pdbx_seq_one_letter_code
_entity_poly.pdbx_strand_id
1 'polypeptide(L)'
;MSAEVDNLVRRLLTRREEFFDKSNVLNSDGRRLLSKIIRMVLSEYPELRKLASKTRKNPTLENVTKLVEEITRVRELKKSHT
;
A
#
# COMPACT_ATOMS: atom_id res chain seq x y z
N MET A 1 -3.79 -3.13 12.39
CA MET A 1 -4.21 -3.35 11.00
C MET A 1 -5.19 -4.50 10.92
N SER A 2 -6.31 -4.31 10.22
CA SER A 2 -7.25 -5.40 9.96
C SER A 2 -6.64 -6.43 9.00
N ALA A 3 -6.97 -7.71 9.17
CA ALA A 3 -6.56 -8.79 8.27
C ALA A 3 -6.94 -8.53 6.79
N GLU A 4 -7.90 -7.63 6.56
CA GLU A 4 -8.30 -7.18 5.24
C GLU A 4 -7.18 -6.41 4.52
N VAL A 5 -6.49 -5.48 5.17
CA VAL A 5 -5.45 -4.69 4.50
C VAL A 5 -4.28 -5.59 4.07
N ASP A 6 -3.88 -6.53 4.93
CA ASP A 6 -2.84 -7.53 4.61
C ASP A 6 -3.27 -8.38 3.39
N ASN A 7 -4.55 -8.77 3.32
CA ASN A 7 -5.09 -9.51 2.18
C ASN A 7 -5.04 -8.69 0.89
N LEU A 8 -5.46 -7.42 0.93
CA LEU A 8 -5.46 -6.53 -0.23
C LEU A 8 -4.03 -6.26 -0.74
N VAL A 9 -3.08 -6.02 0.18
CA VAL A 9 -1.66 -5.84 -0.16
C VAL A 9 -1.09 -7.11 -0.78
N ARG A 10 -1.34 -8.28 -0.17
CA ARG A 10 -0.90 -9.57 -0.71
C ARG A 10 -1.47 -9.80 -2.10
N ARG A 11 -2.77 -9.54 -2.31
CA ARG A 11 -3.41 -9.64 -3.62
C ARG A 11 -2.73 -8.75 -4.65
N LEU A 12 -2.47 -7.49 -4.32
CA LEU A 12 -1.82 -6.51 -5.20
C LEU A 12 -0.41 -6.96 -5.60
N LEU A 13 0.37 -7.51 -4.66
CA LEU A 13 1.77 -7.86 -4.87
C LEU A 13 2.01 -9.28 -5.40
N THR A 14 1.09 -10.23 -5.19
CA THR A 14 1.21 -11.60 -5.70
C THR A 14 0.66 -11.73 -7.13
N ARG A 15 -0.46 -11.06 -7.43
CA ARG A 15 -1.07 -11.08 -8.77
C ARG A 15 -0.62 -9.88 -9.59
N ARG A 16 0.70 -9.69 -9.70
CA ARG A 16 1.28 -8.46 -10.28
C ARG A 16 0.80 -8.21 -11.71
N GLU A 17 0.69 -9.28 -12.49
CA GLU A 17 0.28 -9.23 -13.90
C GLU A 17 -1.15 -8.73 -14.09
N GLU A 18 -2.01 -8.86 -13.06
CA GLU A 18 -3.39 -8.35 -13.07
C GLU A 18 -3.46 -6.84 -12.78
N PHE A 19 -2.48 -6.29 -12.05
CA PHE A 19 -2.56 -4.92 -11.50
C PHE A 19 -1.48 -3.96 -12.00
N PHE A 20 -0.37 -4.49 -12.50
CA PHE A 20 0.75 -3.72 -13.04
C PHE A 20 0.81 -3.92 -14.55
N ASP A 21 1.07 -2.83 -15.27
CA ASP A 21 1.39 -2.89 -16.68
C ASP A 21 2.82 -3.40 -16.92
N LYS A 22 3.20 -3.54 -18.20
CA LYS A 22 4.56 -3.97 -18.61
C LYS A 22 5.67 -3.02 -18.14
N SER A 23 5.33 -1.80 -17.74
CA SER A 23 6.24 -0.79 -17.21
C SER A 23 6.30 -0.80 -15.67
N ASN A 24 5.71 -1.82 -15.02
CA ASN A 24 5.61 -1.93 -13.56
C ASN A 24 4.87 -0.75 -12.91
N VAL A 25 3.88 -0.18 -13.60
CA VAL A 25 3.01 0.89 -13.06
C VAL A 25 1.60 0.33 -12.86
N LEU A 26 0.93 0.74 -11.77
CA LEU A 26 -0.44 0.31 -11.53
C LEU A 26 -1.38 0.77 -12.64
N ASN A 27 -2.13 -0.19 -13.18
CA ASN A 27 -3.26 0.03 -14.07
C ASN A 27 -4.47 0.59 -13.29
N SER A 28 -5.60 0.80 -13.97
CA SER A 28 -6.81 1.36 -13.36
C SER A 28 -7.33 0.55 -12.17
N ASP A 29 -7.31 -0.78 -12.25
CA ASP A 29 -7.79 -1.65 -11.18
C ASP A 29 -6.81 -1.72 -10.01
N GLY A 30 -5.51 -1.77 -10.31
CA GLY A 30 -4.44 -1.63 -9.33
C GLY A 30 -4.56 -0.32 -8.55
N ARG A 31 -4.83 0.80 -9.23
CA ARG A 31 -5.02 2.12 -8.61
C ARG A 31 -6.25 2.19 -7.71
N ARG A 32 -7.34 1.51 -8.09
CA ARG A 32 -8.54 1.37 -7.24
C ARG A 32 -8.21 0.58 -5.97
N LEU A 33 -7.51 -0.55 -6.12
CA LEU A 33 -7.08 -1.39 -5.00
C LEU A 33 -6.13 -0.63 -4.05
N LEU A 34 -5.11 0.05 -4.60
CA LEU A 34 -4.19 0.90 -3.85
C LEU A 34 -4.93 2.02 -3.10
N SER A 35 -5.93 2.66 -3.72
CA SER A 35 -6.71 3.71 -3.06
C SER A 35 -7.50 3.18 -1.86
N LYS A 36 -8.04 1.95 -1.94
CA LYS A 36 -8.70 1.29 -0.81
C LYS A 36 -7.71 1.03 0.32
N ILE A 37 -6.55 0.43 0.01
CA ILE A 37 -5.47 0.18 0.98
C ILE A 37 -5.06 1.49 1.68
N ILE A 38 -4.77 2.55 0.90
CA ILE A 38 -4.36 3.85 1.44
C ILE A 38 -5.41 4.42 2.39
N ARG A 39 -6.71 4.36 2.06
CA ARG A 39 -7.77 4.88 2.94
C ARG A 39 -7.77 4.18 4.31
N MET A 40 -7.67 2.85 4.30
CA MET A 40 -7.66 2.04 5.53
C MET A 40 -6.39 2.26 6.35
N VAL A 41 -5.23 2.32 5.67
CA VAL A 41 -3.95 2.60 6.32
C VAL A 41 -3.96 3.98 6.97
N LEU A 42 -4.45 5.02 6.29
CA LEU A 42 -4.44 6.38 6.82
C LEU A 42 -5.45 6.62 7.95
N SER A 43 -6.47 5.77 8.10
CA SER A 43 -7.33 5.82 9.29
C SER A 43 -6.63 5.29 10.54
N GLU A 44 -5.66 4.37 10.40
CA GLU A 44 -4.88 3.83 11.53
C GLU A 44 -3.56 4.59 11.74
N TYR A 45 -2.91 5.01 10.66
CA TYR A 45 -1.55 5.55 10.63
C TYR A 45 -1.49 6.84 9.78
N PRO A 46 -2.05 7.96 10.26
CA PRO A 46 -2.10 9.22 9.52
C PRO A 46 -0.71 9.80 9.19
N GLU A 47 0.34 9.43 9.92
CA GLU A 47 1.74 9.81 9.66
C GLU A 47 2.22 9.37 8.26
N LEU A 48 1.64 8.31 7.69
CA LEU A 48 1.98 7.80 6.37
C LEU A 48 1.39 8.64 5.22
N ARG A 49 0.59 9.68 5.51
CA ARG A 49 -0.13 10.49 4.51
C ARG A 49 0.78 11.02 3.40
N LYS A 50 1.97 11.51 3.74
CA LYS A 50 2.93 12.04 2.75
C LYS A 50 3.38 10.95 1.78
N LEU A 51 3.79 9.79 2.30
CA LEU A 51 4.24 8.66 1.49
C LEU A 51 3.10 8.10 0.64
N ALA A 52 1.93 7.88 1.24
CA ALA A 52 0.75 7.39 0.53
C ALA A 52 0.32 8.31 -0.63
N SER A 53 0.36 9.63 -0.42
CA SER A 53 0.07 10.62 -1.47
C SER A 53 1.09 10.55 -2.62
N LYS A 54 2.38 10.41 -2.28
CA LYS A 54 3.45 10.24 -3.28
C LYS A 54 3.27 8.96 -4.10
N THR A 55 3.02 7.83 -3.44
CA THR A 55 2.77 6.54 -4.12
C THR A 55 1.50 6.59 -4.97
N ARG A 56 0.44 7.26 -4.53
CA ARG A 56 -0.78 7.43 -5.34
C ARG A 56 -0.54 8.24 -6.62
N LYS A 57 0.31 9.28 -6.55
CA LYS A 57 0.68 10.09 -7.73
C LYS A 57 1.57 9.33 -8.71
N ASN A 58 2.51 8.53 -8.20
CA ASN A 58 3.43 7.73 -9.01
C ASN A 58 3.41 6.25 -8.57
N PRO A 59 2.40 5.46 -8.98
CA PRO A 59 2.17 4.13 -8.43
C PRO A 59 3.00 3.05 -9.13
N THR A 60 4.32 3.19 -9.10
CA THR A 60 5.25 2.16 -9.56
C THR A 60 5.31 1.01 -8.56
N LEU A 61 5.69 -0.18 -9.02
CA LEU A 61 5.94 -1.34 -8.16
C LEU A 61 6.90 -1.00 -7.02
N GLU A 62 7.94 -0.22 -7.31
CA GLU A 62 8.90 0.26 -6.31
C GLU A 62 8.22 1.14 -5.24
N ASN A 63 7.45 2.16 -5.65
CA ASN A 63 6.77 3.06 -4.71
C ASN A 63 5.67 2.36 -3.90
N VAL A 64 5.00 1.36 -4.50
CA VAL A 64 4.02 0.52 -3.81
C VAL A 64 4.72 -0.36 -2.77
N THR A 65 5.85 -0.97 -3.13
CA THR A 65 6.63 -1.82 -2.21
C THR A 65 7.15 -1.00 -1.03
N LYS A 66 7.74 0.18 -1.30
CA LYS A 66 8.18 1.12 -0.25
C LYS A 66 7.06 1.53 0.69
N LEU A 67 5.85 1.76 0.18
CA LEU A 67 4.70 2.06 1.02
C LEU A 67 4.34 0.88 1.93
N VAL A 68 4.36 -0.35 1.42
CA VAL A 68 4.06 -1.57 2.19
C VAL A 68 5.10 -1.83 3.28
N GLU A 69 6.38 -1.62 2.97
CA GLU A 69 7.47 -1.72 3.95
C GLU A 69 7.29 -0.71 5.08
N GLU A 70 6.99 0.55 4.76
CA GLU A 70 6.80 1.59 5.77
C GLU A 70 5.52 1.36 6.60
N ILE A 71 4.43 0.86 5.99
CA ILE A 71 3.23 0.41 6.72
C ILE A 71 3.61 -0.64 7.76
N THR A 72 4.38 -1.65 7.35
CA THR A 72 4.83 -2.72 8.24
C THR A 72 5.69 -2.17 9.36
N ARG A 73 6.66 -1.29 9.03
CA ARG A 73 7.55 -0.67 9.99
C ARG A 73 6.80 0.14 11.05
N VAL A 74 5.92 1.05 10.64
CA VAL A 74 5.11 1.86 11.58
C VAL A 74 4.25 0.97 12.46
N ARG A 75 3.65 -0.08 11.90
CA ARG A 75 2.87 -1.05 12.66
C ARG A 75 3.70 -1.71 13.76
N GLU A 76 4.88 -2.23 13.45
CA GLU A 76 5.72 -2.89 14.45
C GLU A 76 6.19 -1.91 15.55
N LEU A 77 6.52 -0.66 15.19
CA LEU A 77 6.86 0.37 16.18
C LEU A 77 5.72 0.69 17.16
N LYS A 78 4.48 0.70 16.67
CA LYS A 78 3.28 0.95 17.49
C LYS A 78 2.94 -0.24 18.40
N LYS A 79 3.16 -1.49 17.92
CA LYS A 79 2.97 -2.70 18.74
C LYS A 79 3.93 -2.78 19.91
N SER A 80 5.18 -2.31 19.76
CA SER A 80 6.17 -2.33 20.85
C SER A 80 5.89 -1.32 21.98
N HIS A 81 4.86 -0.48 21.85
CA HIS A 81 4.47 0.54 22.84
C HIS A 81 3.07 0.28 23.43
N THR A 82 2.54 -0.93 23.31
CA THR A 82 1.27 -1.38 23.89
C THR A 82 1.48 -2.70 24.61
#